data_AF-A0A813DIX6-F1
#
_entry.id   AF-A0A813DIX6-F1
#
_cell.length_a   1.000
_cell.length_b   1.000
_cell.length_c   1.000
_cell.angle_alpha   90.00
_cell.angle_beta   90.00
_cell.angle_gamma   90.00
#
_symmetry.space_group_name_H-M   'P 1'
#
loop_
_entity.id
_entity.type
_entity.pdbx_description
1 polymer ?
#
loop_
_entity_poly.entity_id
_entity_poly.type
_entity_poly.pdbx_seq_one_letter_code
_entity_poly.pdbx_strand_id
1 'polypeptide(L)'
;EFLDKKLDYNLAVNTAYLQHISANTAPSEEKLLQGAHALSSSMLSELSGFAQLASFSEPSRVTARDVLERFASSAEVLDGAAPNATRLATVLNQISSLHQVLRSASGGLSKAQAVGKQLSQDARSMQEQAGRQRQVLGVYRLHSKTARTAAQGWRSRSDQRAMLVSLDQLWWQLRDKLDRYLDTAEEEVKHFEAAFATMADYEHCSAGFSNLLATYTTSTAVMEESHRQLRATWRETSNLVGELAAVMVDGEAFSTFMHEEGCDSTLAQQTVRQARLAVGGMRLLIHRFRVAGLGEPDTSSLEQAVQRIQDSYAESVKSCRSLS
;
A
#
# COMPACT_ATOMS: atom_id res chain seq x y z
N GLU A 1 -33.02 70.21 -42.80
CA GLU A 1 -33.47 69.37 -43.93
C GLU A 1 -32.42 68.38 -44.46
N PHE A 2 -31.21 68.80 -44.88
CA PHE A 2 -30.19 67.86 -45.38
C PHE A 2 -29.60 66.95 -44.27
N LEU A 3 -29.53 67.46 -43.03
CA LEU A 3 -29.05 66.70 -41.87
C LEU A 3 -30.08 65.67 -41.36
N ASP A 4 -31.38 66.01 -41.35
CA ASP A 4 -32.44 65.06 -40.98
C ASP A 4 -32.51 63.88 -41.95
N LYS A 5 -32.47 64.14 -43.27
CA LYS A 5 -32.47 63.08 -44.28
C LYS A 5 -31.26 62.15 -44.16
N LYS A 6 -30.12 62.66 -43.68
CA LYS A 6 -28.91 61.85 -43.45
C LYS A 6 -28.96 61.06 -42.15
N LEU A 7 -29.67 61.56 -41.13
CA LEU A 7 -29.89 60.85 -39.87
C LEU A 7 -30.88 59.70 -40.07
N ASP A 8 -31.98 59.92 -40.78
CA ASP A 8 -32.98 58.90 -41.10
C ASP A 8 -32.40 57.80 -42.00
N TYR A 9 -31.55 58.16 -42.97
CA TYR A 9 -30.85 57.19 -43.80
C TYR A 9 -29.89 56.31 -43.00
N ASN A 10 -29.10 56.90 -42.09
CA ASN A 10 -28.19 56.12 -41.25
C ASN A 10 -28.94 55.26 -40.22
N LEU A 11 -30.06 55.74 -39.70
CA LEU A 11 -30.90 54.95 -38.79
C LEU A 11 -31.54 53.77 -39.51
N ALA A 12 -32.02 53.96 -40.75
CA ALA A 12 -32.57 52.89 -41.57
C ALA A 12 -31.49 51.85 -41.94
N VAL A 13 -30.29 52.29 -42.31
CA VAL A 13 -29.15 51.40 -42.63
C VAL A 13 -28.70 50.62 -41.39
N ASN A 14 -28.58 51.27 -40.23
CA ASN A 14 -28.20 50.59 -38.99
C ASN A 14 -29.28 49.64 -38.50
N THR A 15 -30.56 49.97 -38.68
CA THR A 15 -31.67 49.08 -38.31
C THR A 15 -31.71 47.86 -39.22
N ALA A 16 -31.50 48.03 -40.54
CA ALA A 16 -31.39 46.92 -41.49
C ALA A 16 -30.14 46.05 -41.21
N TYR A 17 -29.02 46.67 -40.83
CA TYR A 17 -27.79 45.95 -40.46
C TYR A 17 -27.95 45.15 -39.16
N LEU A 18 -28.63 45.72 -38.15
CA LEU A 18 -28.91 45.02 -36.89
C LEU A 18 -29.96 43.92 -37.05
N GLN A 19 -30.96 44.10 -37.92
CA GLN A 19 -31.91 43.04 -38.28
C GLN A 19 -31.20 41.91 -39.05
N HIS A 20 -30.30 42.25 -39.98
CA HIS A 20 -29.48 41.28 -40.73
C HIS A 20 -28.51 40.54 -39.81
N ILE A 21 -27.92 41.20 -38.80
CA ILE A 21 -27.13 40.52 -37.77
C ILE A 21 -28.03 39.61 -36.94
N SER A 22 -29.14 40.10 -36.38
CA SER A 22 -30.04 39.27 -35.55
C SER A 22 -30.61 38.05 -36.29
N ALA A 23 -30.89 38.18 -37.60
CA ALA A 23 -31.36 37.11 -38.46
C ALA A 23 -30.26 36.11 -38.87
N ASN A 24 -28.98 36.51 -38.82
CA ASN A 24 -27.83 35.67 -39.19
C ASN A 24 -26.91 35.28 -38.00
N THR A 25 -27.17 35.79 -36.79
CA THR A 25 -26.42 35.47 -35.56
C THR A 25 -27.25 34.71 -34.52
N ALA A 26 -28.50 34.33 -34.82
CA ALA A 26 -29.05 33.15 -34.16
C ALA A 26 -28.17 31.98 -34.62
N PRO A 27 -27.30 31.43 -33.77
CA PRO A 27 -26.48 30.31 -34.19
C PRO A 27 -27.46 29.22 -34.61
N SER A 28 -27.27 28.63 -35.80
CA SER A 28 -28.13 27.54 -36.24
C SER A 28 -28.27 26.55 -35.10
N GLU A 29 -29.48 26.03 -34.88
CA GLU A 29 -29.76 25.07 -33.82
C GLU A 29 -28.69 23.96 -33.78
N GLU A 30 -28.20 23.58 -34.96
CA GLU A 30 -27.07 22.69 -35.20
C GLU A 30 -25.72 23.17 -34.61
N LYS A 31 -25.34 24.45 -34.72
CA LYS A 31 -24.15 25.03 -34.09
C LYS A 31 -24.28 25.13 -32.56
N LEU A 32 -25.47 25.41 -32.04
CA LEU A 32 -25.75 25.37 -30.60
C LEU A 32 -25.66 23.95 -30.06
N LEU A 33 -26.22 22.98 -30.78
CA LEU A 33 -26.14 21.56 -30.44
C LEU A 33 -24.70 21.03 -30.52
N GLN A 34 -23.92 21.42 -31.53
CA GLN A 34 -22.50 21.07 -31.63
C GLN A 34 -21.67 21.70 -30.49
N GLY A 35 -21.91 22.97 -30.16
CA GLY A 35 -21.26 23.65 -29.03
C GLY A 35 -21.61 23.03 -27.67
N ALA A 36 -22.89 22.70 -27.46
CA ALA A 36 -23.36 22.01 -26.26
C ALA A 36 -22.80 20.59 -26.15
N HIS A 37 -22.69 19.87 -27.27
CA HIS A 37 -22.09 18.54 -27.31
C HIS A 37 -20.59 18.56 -27.00
N ALA A 38 -19.85 19.53 -27.55
CA ALA A 38 -18.43 19.72 -27.26
C ALA A 38 -18.19 20.10 -25.79
N LEU A 39 -19.01 21.02 -25.25
CA LEU A 39 -18.96 21.42 -23.84
C LEU A 39 -19.30 20.24 -22.92
N SER A 40 -20.37 19.50 -23.22
CA SER A 40 -20.79 18.31 -22.45
C SER A 40 -19.71 17.22 -22.47
N SER A 41 -19.11 16.95 -23.63
CA SER A 41 -18.01 15.97 -23.76
C SER A 41 -16.77 16.38 -22.95
N SER A 42 -16.43 17.68 -22.96
CA SER A 42 -15.35 18.23 -22.15
C SER A 42 -15.64 18.09 -20.65
N MET A 43 -16.85 18.43 -20.22
CA MET A 43 -17.26 18.32 -18.82
C MET A 43 -17.33 16.87 -18.36
N LEU A 44 -17.82 15.93 -19.19
CA LEU A 44 -17.84 14.50 -18.87
C LEU A 44 -16.44 13.90 -18.75
N SER A 45 -15.50 14.33 -19.61
CA SER A 45 -14.09 13.97 -19.49
C SER A 45 -13.50 14.46 -18.16
N GLU A 46 -13.74 15.73 -17.79
CA GLU A 46 -13.31 16.29 -16.49
C GLU A 46 -13.98 15.58 -15.29
N LEU A 47 -15.28 15.32 -15.37
CA LEU A 47 -16.05 14.60 -14.35
C LEU A 47 -15.52 13.18 -14.12
N SER A 48 -15.12 12.47 -15.18
CA SER A 48 -14.47 11.16 -15.05
C SER A 48 -13.13 11.27 -14.30
N GLY A 49 -12.38 12.35 -14.56
CA GLY A 49 -11.15 12.68 -13.84
C GLY A 49 -11.39 12.98 -12.37
N PHE A 50 -12.44 13.74 -12.03
CA PHE A 50 -12.78 14.06 -10.64
C PHE A 50 -13.39 12.89 -9.88
N ALA A 51 -14.18 12.02 -10.53
CA ALA A 51 -14.68 10.80 -9.91
C ALA A 51 -13.55 9.82 -9.58
N GLN A 52 -12.54 9.71 -10.45
CA GLN A 52 -11.30 9.00 -10.14
C GLN A 52 -10.54 9.68 -8.99
N LEU A 53 -10.50 11.02 -8.93
CA LEU A 53 -9.79 11.76 -7.88
C LEU A 53 -10.47 11.73 -6.51
N ALA A 54 -11.80 11.77 -6.47
CA ALA A 54 -12.57 11.71 -5.25
C ALA A 54 -12.51 10.32 -4.59
N SER A 55 -12.08 9.29 -5.32
CA SER A 55 -11.81 7.96 -4.76
C SER A 55 -10.62 7.90 -3.79
N PHE A 56 -9.78 8.95 -3.76
CA PHE A 56 -8.50 8.95 -3.03
C PHE A 56 -8.59 9.40 -1.56
N SER A 57 -9.73 9.91 -1.08
CA SER A 57 -9.91 10.11 0.37
C SER A 57 -11.29 9.66 0.82
N GLU A 58 -11.39 9.01 1.97
CA GLU A 58 -12.63 8.40 2.46
C GLU A 58 -13.79 9.43 2.59
N PRO A 59 -13.58 10.66 3.11
CA PRO A 59 -14.62 11.68 3.14
C PRO A 59 -15.02 12.16 1.74
N SER A 60 -14.04 12.38 0.84
CA SER A 60 -14.32 12.79 -0.55
C SER A 60 -15.05 11.71 -1.34
N ARG A 61 -14.79 10.43 -1.03
CA ARG A 61 -15.41 9.27 -1.68
C ARG A 61 -16.88 9.14 -1.30
N VAL A 62 -17.21 9.33 -0.01
CA VAL A 62 -18.60 9.33 0.47
C VAL A 62 -19.38 10.50 -0.15
N THR A 63 -18.81 11.71 -0.14
CA THR A 63 -19.44 12.88 -0.76
C THR A 63 -19.61 12.72 -2.27
N ALA A 64 -18.60 12.23 -2.99
CA ALA A 64 -18.71 12.01 -4.43
C ALA A 64 -19.72 10.91 -4.78
N ARG A 65 -19.81 9.85 -3.97
CA ARG A 65 -20.79 8.77 -4.16
C ARG A 65 -22.22 9.28 -3.97
N ASP A 66 -22.50 9.96 -2.87
CA ASP A 66 -23.82 10.55 -2.59
C ASP A 66 -24.25 11.54 -3.68
N VAL A 67 -23.31 12.34 -4.19
CA VAL A 67 -23.59 13.30 -5.27
C VAL A 67 -23.81 12.62 -6.63
N LEU A 68 -23.05 11.58 -6.95
CA LEU A 68 -23.27 10.77 -8.17
C LEU A 68 -24.59 10.00 -8.12
N GLU A 69 -24.97 9.49 -6.95
CA GLU A 69 -26.22 8.78 -6.73
C GLU A 69 -27.42 9.73 -6.86
N ARG A 70 -27.35 10.94 -6.28
CA ARG A 70 -28.34 11.99 -6.51
C ARG A 70 -28.43 12.40 -7.97
N PHE A 71 -27.29 12.60 -8.65
CA PHE A 71 -27.27 12.93 -10.07
C PHE A 71 -27.94 11.83 -10.89
N ALA A 72 -27.57 10.56 -10.70
CA ALA A 72 -28.16 9.41 -11.38
C ALA A 72 -29.67 9.29 -11.13
N SER A 73 -30.14 9.63 -9.94
CA SER A 73 -31.57 9.64 -9.61
C SER A 73 -32.36 10.83 -10.19
N SER A 74 -31.67 11.95 -10.48
CA SER A 74 -32.27 13.21 -10.96
C SER A 74 -32.10 13.46 -12.45
N ALA A 75 -31.23 12.69 -13.12
CA ALA A 75 -31.01 12.77 -14.55
C ALA A 75 -32.28 12.26 -15.25
N GLU A 76 -33.06 13.18 -15.81
CA GLU A 76 -34.19 12.82 -16.67
C GLU A 76 -33.66 11.96 -17.83
N VAL A 77 -34.22 10.75 -17.99
CA VAL A 77 -33.92 9.88 -19.12
C VAL A 77 -34.34 10.63 -20.39
N LEU A 78 -33.37 10.91 -21.27
CA LEU A 78 -33.61 11.48 -22.60
C LEU A 78 -34.27 10.43 -23.50
N ASP A 79 -35.51 10.05 -23.19
CA ASP A 79 -36.24 9.04 -23.94
C ASP A 79 -37.03 9.69 -25.09
N GLY A 80 -36.54 9.47 -26.32
CA GLY A 80 -37.30 9.45 -27.58
C GLY A 80 -37.99 10.71 -28.11
N ALA A 81 -38.20 11.76 -27.33
CA ALA A 81 -38.90 12.98 -27.78
C ALA A 81 -37.92 14.09 -28.21
N ALA A 82 -38.25 14.78 -29.31
CA ALA A 82 -37.41 15.77 -29.98
C ALA A 82 -36.74 16.77 -29.02
N PRO A 83 -35.47 17.16 -29.28
CA PRO A 83 -34.68 17.99 -28.39
C PRO A 83 -35.31 19.38 -28.24
N ASN A 84 -35.91 19.65 -27.08
CA ASN A 84 -36.34 20.99 -26.71
C ASN A 84 -35.13 21.72 -26.09
N ALA A 85 -34.79 22.91 -26.61
CA ALA A 85 -33.71 23.75 -26.08
C ALA A 85 -33.78 23.97 -24.56
N THR A 86 -34.99 24.02 -23.99
CA THR A 86 -35.21 24.13 -22.55
C THR A 86 -34.73 22.90 -21.78
N ARG A 87 -34.89 21.69 -22.34
CA ARG A 87 -34.39 20.44 -21.72
C ARG A 87 -32.87 20.35 -21.78
N LEU A 88 -32.27 20.78 -22.88
CA LEU A 88 -30.81 20.83 -23.02
C LEU A 88 -30.19 21.79 -21.99
N ALA A 89 -30.82 22.95 -21.75
CA ALA A 89 -30.39 23.88 -20.73
C ALA A 89 -30.48 23.28 -19.31
N THR A 90 -31.54 22.52 -19.00
CA THR A 90 -31.67 21.82 -17.72
C THR A 90 -30.57 20.77 -17.52
N VAL A 91 -30.28 19.96 -18.53
CA VAL A 91 -29.21 18.94 -18.46
C VAL A 91 -27.84 19.60 -18.30
N LEU A 92 -27.55 20.67 -19.03
CA LEU A 92 -26.28 21.40 -18.89
C LEU A 92 -26.13 22.03 -17.49
N ASN A 93 -27.21 22.54 -16.90
CA ASN A 93 -27.20 23.05 -15.53
C ASN A 93 -26.96 21.94 -14.49
N GLN A 94 -27.56 20.76 -14.67
CA GLN A 94 -27.32 19.60 -13.82
C GLN A 94 -25.86 19.12 -13.90
N ILE A 95 -25.29 19.05 -15.10
CA ILE A 95 -23.88 18.68 -15.32
C ILE A 95 -22.93 19.73 -14.71
N SER A 96 -23.23 21.01 -14.85
CA SER A 96 -22.44 22.10 -14.25
C SER A 96 -22.45 22.07 -12.72
N SER A 97 -23.62 21.82 -12.13
CA SER A 97 -23.76 21.64 -10.67
C SER A 97 -22.95 20.44 -10.17
N LEU A 98 -23.05 19.29 -10.85
CA LEU A 98 -22.26 18.10 -10.53
C LEU A 98 -20.74 18.40 -10.60
N HIS A 99 -20.31 19.09 -11.65
CA HIS A 99 -18.92 19.47 -11.83
C HIS A 99 -18.42 20.39 -10.71
N GLN A 100 -19.21 21.38 -10.31
CA GLN A 100 -18.84 22.30 -9.24
C GLN A 100 -18.74 21.62 -7.87
N VAL A 101 -19.64 20.65 -7.59
CA VAL A 101 -19.63 19.88 -6.33
C VAL A 101 -18.47 18.88 -6.29
N LEU A 102 -18.14 18.19 -7.38
CA LEU A 102 -16.97 17.31 -7.43
C LEU A 102 -15.66 18.11 -7.34
N ARG A 103 -15.62 19.31 -7.90
CA ARG A 103 -14.50 20.24 -7.77
C ARG A 103 -14.34 20.77 -6.33
N SER A 104 -15.44 21.05 -5.63
CA SER A 104 -15.39 21.49 -4.23
C SER A 104 -15.08 20.33 -3.27
N ALA A 105 -15.59 19.13 -3.54
CA ALA A 105 -15.28 17.91 -2.78
C ALA A 105 -13.82 17.46 -2.93
N SER A 106 -13.16 17.84 -4.02
CA SER A 106 -11.71 17.71 -4.22
C SER A 106 -10.90 18.92 -3.71
N GLY A 107 -11.55 19.86 -3.01
CA GLY A 107 -10.90 21.02 -2.38
C GLY A 107 -10.39 22.07 -3.37
N GLY A 108 -10.88 22.07 -4.61
CA GLY A 108 -10.40 22.96 -5.67
C GLY A 108 -8.99 22.63 -6.17
N LEU A 109 -8.41 21.50 -5.73
CA LEU A 109 -7.08 21.05 -6.14
C LEU A 109 -7.13 20.59 -7.60
N SER A 110 -6.12 20.98 -8.39
CA SER A 110 -5.92 20.37 -9.70
C SER A 110 -5.65 18.86 -9.54
N LYS A 111 -5.89 18.07 -10.60
CA LYS A 111 -5.59 16.63 -10.62
C LYS A 111 -4.17 16.32 -10.13
N ALA A 112 -3.20 17.15 -10.51
CA ALA A 112 -1.81 17.02 -10.07
C ALA A 112 -1.61 17.35 -8.58
N GLN A 113 -2.34 18.33 -8.03
CA GLN A 113 -2.26 18.71 -6.62
C GLN A 113 -2.95 17.70 -5.70
N ALA A 114 -4.08 17.12 -6.11
CA ALA A 114 -4.76 16.07 -5.36
C ALA A 114 -3.91 14.79 -5.32
N VAL A 115 -3.33 14.40 -6.46
CA VAL A 115 -2.36 13.30 -6.53
C VAL A 115 -1.13 13.61 -5.68
N GLY A 116 -0.56 14.82 -5.77
CA GLY A 116 0.59 15.23 -4.95
C GLY A 116 0.31 15.18 -3.44
N LYS A 117 -0.88 15.62 -3.01
CA LYS A 117 -1.29 15.58 -1.59
C LYS A 117 -1.45 14.14 -1.09
N GLN A 118 -2.05 13.26 -1.90
CA GLN A 118 -2.17 11.84 -1.59
C GLN A 118 -0.78 11.19 -1.53
N LEU A 119 0.07 11.47 -2.53
CA LEU A 119 1.45 11.00 -2.56
C LEU A 119 2.21 11.43 -1.30
N SER A 120 2.03 12.67 -0.86
CA SER A 120 2.65 13.22 0.36
C SER A 120 2.12 12.56 1.65
N GLN A 121 0.83 12.21 1.71
CA GLN A 121 0.25 11.48 2.83
C GLN A 121 0.72 10.03 2.88
N ASP A 122 0.68 9.34 1.73
CA ASP A 122 1.19 7.99 1.58
C ASP A 122 2.69 7.97 1.87
N ALA A 123 3.43 9.00 1.45
CA ALA A 123 4.84 9.17 1.74
C ALA A 123 5.15 9.26 3.23
N ARG A 124 4.39 10.05 3.98
CA ARG A 124 4.54 10.15 5.43
C ARG A 124 4.22 8.84 6.12
N SER A 125 3.14 8.18 5.72
CA SER A 125 2.76 6.86 6.23
C SER A 125 3.88 5.83 6.01
N MET A 126 4.42 5.80 4.79
CA MET A 126 5.52 4.94 4.39
C MET A 126 6.85 5.30 5.09
N GLN A 127 7.12 6.58 5.35
CA GLN A 127 8.29 7.03 6.12
C GLN A 127 8.22 6.60 7.59
N GLU A 128 7.05 6.73 8.23
CA GLU A 128 6.81 6.24 9.59
C GLU A 128 6.93 4.71 9.66
N GLN A 129 6.46 4.02 8.62
CA GLN A 129 6.60 2.58 8.45
C GLN A 129 8.07 2.19 8.29
N ALA A 130 8.82 2.82 7.39
CA ALA A 130 10.26 2.60 7.19
C ALA A 130 11.08 2.86 8.47
N GLY A 131 10.74 3.91 9.24
CA GLY A 131 11.37 4.21 10.51
C GLY A 131 11.17 3.10 11.56
N ARG A 132 9.94 2.60 11.69
CA ARG A 132 9.63 1.45 12.55
C ARG A 132 10.35 0.19 12.09
N GLN A 133 10.39 -0.04 10.79
CA GLN A 133 11.07 -1.18 10.18
C GLN A 133 12.58 -1.18 10.48
N ARG A 134 13.26 -0.04 10.31
CA ARG A 134 14.70 0.09 10.63
C ARG A 134 15.05 -0.27 12.07
N GLN A 135 14.25 0.16 13.04
CA GLN A 135 14.49 -0.13 14.45
C GLN A 135 14.46 -1.64 14.72
N VAL A 136 13.49 -2.35 14.14
CA VAL A 136 13.35 -3.79 14.35
C VAL A 136 14.48 -4.57 13.66
N LEU A 137 14.87 -4.17 12.43
CA LEU A 137 16.00 -4.77 11.71
C LEU A 137 17.33 -4.64 12.48
N GLY A 138 17.57 -3.48 13.09
CA GLY A 138 18.78 -3.22 13.89
C GLY A 138 18.94 -4.16 15.09
N VAL A 139 17.86 -4.41 15.83
CA VAL A 139 17.85 -5.32 16.98
C VAL A 139 18.13 -6.77 16.55
N TYR A 140 17.53 -7.20 15.43
CA TYR A 140 17.72 -8.56 14.93
C TYR A 140 19.17 -8.81 14.46
N ARG A 141 19.76 -7.91 13.66
CA ARG A 141 21.14 -8.07 13.17
C ARG A 141 22.16 -8.19 14.32
N LEU A 142 21.96 -7.42 15.39
CA LEU A 142 22.82 -7.50 16.58
C LEU A 142 22.75 -8.89 17.25
N HIS A 143 21.54 -9.41 17.49
CA HIS A 143 21.36 -10.75 18.06
C HIS A 143 21.92 -11.87 17.19
N SER A 144 21.71 -11.73 15.88
CA SER A 144 22.17 -12.67 14.86
C SER A 144 23.71 -12.80 14.85
N LYS A 145 24.45 -11.69 15.03
CA LYS A 145 25.92 -11.69 15.09
C LYS A 145 26.47 -12.41 16.34
N THR A 146 25.84 -12.19 17.49
CA THR A 146 26.23 -12.80 18.77
C THR A 146 26.01 -14.32 18.77
N ALA A 147 24.94 -14.81 18.15
CA ALA A 147 24.69 -16.24 18.02
C ALA A 147 25.74 -16.96 17.16
N ARG A 148 26.23 -16.31 16.10
CA ARG A 148 27.26 -16.86 15.18
C ARG A 148 28.59 -17.14 15.87
N THR A 149 28.96 -16.31 16.84
CA THR A 149 30.22 -16.43 17.58
C THR A 149 30.17 -17.54 18.63
N ALA A 150 28.99 -17.81 19.20
CA ALA A 150 28.79 -18.90 20.17
C ALA A 150 28.85 -20.30 19.54
N ALA A 151 28.39 -20.44 18.29
CA ALA A 151 28.29 -21.74 17.61
C ALA A 151 29.64 -22.33 17.15
N GLN A 152 30.71 -21.53 17.07
CA GLN A 152 32.03 -22.00 16.59
C GLN A 152 32.76 -22.95 17.58
N GLY A 153 32.20 -23.20 18.77
CA GLY A 153 32.86 -23.92 19.85
C GLY A 153 32.56 -25.42 20.01
N TRP A 154 31.73 -26.06 19.19
CA TRP A 154 31.20 -27.40 19.52
C TRP A 154 31.89 -28.58 18.79
N ARG A 155 32.30 -29.62 19.54
CA ARG A 155 32.82 -30.91 19.04
C ARG A 155 32.34 -32.11 19.90
N SER A 156 31.51 -33.04 19.36
CA SER A 156 31.64 -34.54 19.40
C SER A 156 30.34 -35.40 19.24
N ARG A 157 30.52 -36.70 18.86
CA ARG A 157 29.72 -37.99 18.81
C ARG A 157 28.48 -38.27 17.90
N SER A 158 28.38 -39.49 17.32
CA SER A 158 27.83 -39.82 15.97
C SER A 158 26.32 -39.77 15.72
N ASP A 159 25.45 -40.23 16.63
CA ASP A 159 24.00 -40.26 16.37
C ASP A 159 23.32 -38.99 16.90
N GLN A 160 23.78 -38.53 18.06
CA GLN A 160 23.53 -37.18 18.58
C GLN A 160 24.05 -36.09 17.61
N ARG A 161 25.14 -36.36 16.87
CA ARG A 161 25.61 -35.48 15.78
C ARG A 161 24.59 -35.35 14.67
N ALA A 162 23.90 -36.40 14.28
CA ALA A 162 22.93 -36.29 13.19
C ALA A 162 21.78 -35.34 13.58
N MET A 163 21.27 -35.46 14.81
CA MET A 163 20.29 -34.52 15.36
C MET A 163 20.86 -33.10 15.49
N LEU A 164 22.05 -32.93 16.06
CA LEU A 164 22.68 -31.62 16.23
C LEU A 164 22.99 -30.95 14.87
N VAL A 165 23.44 -31.71 13.88
CA VAL A 165 23.67 -31.23 12.51
C VAL A 165 22.35 -30.85 11.85
N SER A 166 21.28 -31.63 12.05
CA SER A 166 19.95 -31.29 11.56
C SER A 166 19.42 -30.00 12.19
N LEU A 167 19.54 -29.85 13.51
CA LEU A 167 19.15 -28.62 14.22
C LEU A 167 19.95 -27.41 13.72
N ASP A 168 21.28 -27.54 13.60
CA ASP A 168 22.13 -26.47 13.07
C ASP A 168 21.71 -26.08 11.64
N GLN A 169 21.51 -27.07 10.76
CA GLN A 169 21.06 -26.85 9.39
C GLN A 169 19.71 -26.13 9.34
N LEU A 170 18.73 -26.52 10.17
CA LEU A 170 17.43 -25.87 10.25
C LEU A 170 17.54 -24.43 10.77
N TRP A 171 18.41 -24.18 11.74
CA TRP A 171 18.67 -22.81 12.23
C TRP A 171 19.28 -21.93 11.16
N TRP A 172 20.25 -22.45 10.40
CA TRP A 172 20.86 -21.72 9.30
C TRP A 172 19.86 -21.40 8.21
N GLN A 173 19.00 -22.34 7.85
CA GLN A 173 17.94 -22.10 6.86
C GLN A 173 16.96 -21.04 7.36
N LEU A 174 16.47 -21.15 8.60
CA LEU A 174 15.53 -20.18 9.17
C LEU A 174 16.13 -18.78 9.16
N ARG A 175 17.39 -18.65 9.58
CA ARG A 175 18.12 -17.39 9.55
C ARG A 175 18.31 -16.86 8.14
N ASP A 176 18.73 -17.69 7.19
CA ASP A 176 18.94 -17.30 5.79
C ASP A 176 17.63 -16.77 5.16
N LYS A 177 16.50 -17.43 5.40
CA LYS A 177 15.19 -16.97 4.92
C LYS A 177 14.76 -15.63 5.54
N LEU A 178 15.04 -15.44 6.83
CA LEU A 178 14.81 -14.16 7.50
C LEU A 178 15.75 -13.08 6.94
N ASP A 179 17.06 -13.31 6.94
CA ASP A 179 18.08 -12.37 6.47
C ASP A 179 17.78 -11.90 5.02
N ARG A 180 17.44 -12.83 4.11
CA ARG A 180 17.04 -12.47 2.73
C ARG A 180 15.82 -11.55 2.69
N TYR A 181 14.81 -11.82 3.50
CA TYR A 181 13.66 -10.93 3.59
C TYR A 181 14.06 -9.55 4.13
N LEU A 182 14.93 -9.49 5.14
CA LEU A 182 15.40 -8.22 5.69
C LEU A 182 16.15 -7.39 4.65
N ASP A 183 16.92 -8.03 3.76
CA ASP A 183 17.62 -7.33 2.68
C ASP A 183 16.64 -6.78 1.63
N THR A 184 15.62 -7.55 1.23
CA THR A 184 14.52 -7.06 0.35
C THR A 184 13.75 -5.91 1.01
N ALA A 185 13.47 -6.02 2.31
CA ALA A 185 12.81 -4.98 3.09
C ALA A 185 13.66 -3.71 3.20
N GLU A 186 14.99 -3.82 3.22
CA GLU A 186 15.91 -2.68 3.22
C GLU A 186 15.91 -1.98 1.85
N GLU A 187 15.87 -2.75 0.76
CA GLU A 187 15.74 -2.23 -0.60
C GLU A 187 14.42 -1.48 -0.81
N GLU A 188 13.30 -2.06 -0.35
CA GLU A 188 11.98 -1.40 -0.31
C GLU A 188 12.06 -0.02 0.35
N VAL A 189 12.68 0.06 1.54
CA VAL A 189 12.85 1.33 2.25
C VAL A 189 13.67 2.34 1.45
N LYS A 190 14.76 1.92 0.80
CA LYS A 190 15.60 2.82 -0.01
C LYS A 190 14.84 3.39 -1.20
N HIS A 191 14.02 2.58 -1.86
CA HIS A 191 13.19 3.06 -2.98
C HIS A 191 12.14 4.06 -2.51
N PHE A 192 11.53 3.85 -1.34
CA PHE A 192 10.63 4.84 -0.76
C PHE A 192 11.32 6.14 -0.38
N GLU A 193 12.51 6.08 0.22
CA GLU A 193 13.30 7.29 0.51
C GLU A 193 13.62 8.08 -0.76
N ALA A 194 13.98 7.39 -1.85
CA ALA A 194 14.20 8.01 -3.15
C ALA A 194 12.91 8.63 -3.72
N ALA A 195 11.76 7.95 -3.60
CA ALA A 195 10.48 8.51 -4.01
C ALA A 195 10.12 9.79 -3.25
N PHE A 196 10.44 9.87 -1.95
CA PHE A 196 10.19 11.07 -1.15
C PHE A 196 11.11 12.22 -1.52
N ALA A 197 12.38 11.93 -1.79
CA ALA A 197 13.30 12.94 -2.31
C ALA A 197 12.78 13.52 -3.64
N THR A 198 12.40 12.67 -4.60
CA THR A 198 11.85 13.12 -5.89
C THR A 198 10.54 13.89 -5.73
N MET A 199 9.71 13.54 -4.76
CA MET A 199 8.47 14.28 -4.46
C MET A 199 8.76 15.66 -3.89
N ALA A 200 9.69 15.76 -2.93
CA ALA A 200 10.13 17.05 -2.41
C ALA A 200 10.71 17.92 -3.53
N ASP A 201 11.51 17.35 -4.44
CA ASP A 201 12.04 18.06 -5.60
C ASP A 201 10.92 18.54 -6.55
N TYR A 202 9.91 17.70 -6.77
CA TYR A 202 8.75 18.10 -7.57
C TYR A 202 7.97 19.27 -6.91
N GLU A 203 7.78 19.24 -5.58
CA GLU A 203 7.15 20.33 -4.83
C GLU A 203 7.94 21.65 -4.94
N HIS A 204 9.28 21.59 -5.01
CA HIS A 204 10.15 22.75 -5.24
C HIS A 204 10.35 23.09 -6.73
N CYS A 205 9.61 22.43 -7.63
CA CYS A 205 9.75 22.57 -9.08
C CYS A 205 11.15 22.28 -9.64
N SER A 206 11.99 21.54 -8.91
CA SER A 206 13.33 21.10 -9.35
C SER A 206 13.29 19.77 -10.12
N ALA A 207 12.21 18.99 -10.00
CA ALA A 207 11.97 17.76 -10.77
C ALA A 207 10.69 17.83 -11.62
N GLY A 208 10.71 17.17 -12.78
CA GLY A 208 9.54 17.02 -13.65
C GLY A 208 8.60 15.90 -13.19
N PHE A 209 7.31 16.01 -13.52
CA PHE A 209 6.27 15.03 -13.17
C PHE A 209 6.59 13.60 -13.69
N SER A 210 7.22 13.49 -14.87
CA SER A 210 7.63 12.19 -15.43
C SER A 210 8.63 11.44 -14.54
N ASN A 211 9.57 12.17 -13.91
CA ASN A 211 10.54 11.58 -12.99
C ASN A 211 9.88 11.11 -11.68
N LEU A 212 8.96 11.92 -11.16
CA LEU A 212 8.16 11.55 -9.99
C LEU A 212 7.34 10.28 -10.26
N LEU A 213 6.64 10.23 -11.40
CA LEU A 213 5.84 9.07 -11.79
C LEU A 213 6.70 7.81 -11.94
N ALA A 214 7.86 7.90 -12.61
CA ALA A 214 8.77 6.77 -12.77
C ALA A 214 9.35 6.25 -11.44
N THR A 215 9.68 7.16 -10.51
CA THR A 215 10.19 6.78 -9.18
C THR A 215 9.09 6.13 -8.35
N TYR A 216 7.86 6.66 -8.43
CA TYR A 216 6.70 6.09 -7.75
C TYR A 216 6.36 4.68 -8.26
N THR A 217 6.25 4.48 -9.58
CA THR A 217 5.94 3.16 -10.16
C THR A 217 7.00 2.11 -9.78
N THR A 218 8.27 2.50 -9.77
CA THR A 218 9.37 1.64 -9.31
C THR A 218 9.20 1.26 -7.84
N SER A 219 8.89 2.22 -6.98
CA SER A 219 8.71 1.98 -5.54
C SER A 219 7.53 1.06 -5.25
N THR A 220 6.42 1.23 -5.97
CA THR A 220 5.24 0.33 -5.87
C THR A 220 5.58 -1.09 -6.30
N ALA A 221 6.33 -1.27 -7.40
CA ALA A 221 6.75 -2.59 -7.85
C ALA A 221 7.65 -3.30 -6.82
N VAL A 222 8.58 -2.56 -6.20
CA VAL A 222 9.45 -3.09 -5.12
C VAL A 222 8.65 -3.44 -3.87
N MET A 223 7.64 -2.63 -3.51
CA MET A 223 6.73 -2.95 -2.40
C MET A 223 5.94 -4.24 -2.66
N GLU A 224 5.41 -4.43 -3.87
CA GLU A 224 4.71 -5.66 -4.24
C GLU A 224 5.61 -6.90 -4.18
N GLU A 225 6.87 -6.78 -4.62
CA GLU A 225 7.87 -7.84 -4.46
C GLU A 225 8.17 -8.11 -2.99
N SER A 226 8.39 -7.08 -2.17
CA SER A 226 8.60 -7.22 -0.73
C SER A 226 7.42 -7.91 -0.04
N HIS A 227 6.18 -7.61 -0.44
CA HIS A 227 4.98 -8.28 0.07
C HIS A 227 4.92 -9.76 -0.34
N ARG A 228 5.30 -10.10 -1.58
CA ARG A 228 5.41 -11.50 -2.01
C ARG A 228 6.48 -12.24 -1.21
N GLN A 229 7.65 -11.63 -1.04
CA GLN A 229 8.76 -12.18 -0.28
C GLN A 229 8.38 -12.37 1.20
N LEU A 230 7.70 -11.41 1.83
CA LEU A 230 7.20 -11.53 3.20
C LEU A 230 6.28 -12.74 3.39
N ARG A 231 5.34 -12.96 2.47
CA ARG A 231 4.44 -14.13 2.51
C ARG A 231 5.18 -15.45 2.32
N ALA A 232 6.12 -15.48 1.37
CA ALA A 232 6.95 -16.65 1.13
C ALA A 232 7.80 -16.99 2.37
N THR A 233 8.53 -16.00 2.89
CA THR A 233 9.35 -16.14 4.09
C THR A 233 8.51 -16.59 5.28
N TRP A 234 7.32 -16.03 5.51
CA TRP A 234 6.43 -16.48 6.59
C TRP A 234 6.11 -17.97 6.50
N ARG A 235 5.67 -18.43 5.32
CA ARG A 235 5.31 -19.85 5.12
C ARG A 235 6.51 -20.75 5.34
N GLU A 236 7.63 -20.43 4.72
CA GLU A 236 8.85 -21.25 4.79
C GLU A 236 9.40 -21.30 6.22
N THR A 237 9.49 -20.16 6.90
CA THR A 237 9.99 -20.11 8.27
C THR A 237 9.03 -20.74 9.29
N SER A 238 7.72 -20.64 9.08
CA SER A 238 6.73 -21.35 9.91
C SER A 238 6.89 -22.87 9.78
N ASN A 239 7.08 -23.37 8.56
CA ASN A 239 7.35 -24.79 8.32
C ASN A 239 8.65 -25.24 8.99
N LEU A 240 9.72 -24.45 8.87
CA LEU A 240 11.01 -24.74 9.51
C LEU A 240 10.91 -24.77 11.04
N VAL A 241 10.13 -23.86 11.67
CA VAL A 241 9.89 -23.91 13.12
C VAL A 241 9.10 -25.16 13.52
N GLY A 242 8.13 -25.58 12.70
CA GLY A 242 7.43 -26.85 12.89
C GLY A 242 8.36 -28.06 12.82
N GLU A 243 9.28 -28.08 11.85
CA GLU A 243 10.29 -29.13 11.69
C GLU A 243 11.30 -29.12 12.85
N LEU A 244 11.75 -27.95 13.29
CA LEU A 244 12.58 -27.80 14.49
C LEU A 244 11.91 -28.38 15.73
N ALA A 245 10.61 -28.09 15.92
CA ALA A 245 9.85 -28.65 17.03
C ALA A 245 9.78 -30.18 16.93
N ALA A 246 9.53 -30.73 15.75
CA ALA A 246 9.54 -32.17 15.53
C ALA A 246 10.91 -32.80 15.86
N VAL A 247 12.01 -32.27 15.33
CA VAL A 247 13.36 -32.78 15.59
C VAL A 247 13.72 -32.69 17.07
N MET A 248 13.35 -31.62 17.77
CA MET A 248 13.64 -31.48 19.21
C MET A 248 12.81 -32.40 20.09
N VAL A 249 11.50 -32.47 19.83
CA VAL A 249 10.54 -33.16 20.69
C VAL A 249 10.56 -34.65 20.41
N ASP A 250 10.44 -35.02 19.14
CA ASP A 250 10.35 -36.43 18.72
C ASP A 250 11.75 -37.08 18.73
N GLY A 251 12.82 -36.27 18.59
CA GLY A 251 14.21 -36.71 18.77
C GLY A 251 14.70 -36.65 20.21
N GLU A 252 13.85 -36.31 21.18
CA GLU A 252 14.18 -36.22 22.61
C GLU A 252 15.46 -35.40 22.90
N ALA A 253 15.64 -34.30 22.17
CA ALA A 253 16.87 -33.53 22.17
C ALA A 253 17.22 -33.01 23.58
N PHE A 254 16.23 -32.46 24.29
CA PHE A 254 16.45 -31.90 25.63
C PHE A 254 16.79 -32.97 26.67
N SER A 255 16.09 -34.12 26.67
CA SER A 255 16.42 -35.25 27.53
C SER A 255 17.85 -35.72 27.29
N THR A 256 18.25 -35.82 26.02
CA THR A 256 19.61 -36.20 25.62
C THR A 256 20.65 -35.20 26.15
N PHE A 257 20.43 -33.90 25.98
CA PHE A 257 21.34 -32.86 26.46
C PHE A 257 21.48 -32.89 28.00
N MET A 258 20.37 -33.08 28.70
CA MET A 258 20.34 -33.17 30.16
C MET A 258 21.03 -34.44 30.68
N HIS A 259 20.92 -35.56 29.96
CA HIS A 259 21.60 -36.80 30.31
C HIS A 259 23.13 -36.66 30.18
N GLU A 260 23.61 -35.98 29.14
CA GLU A 260 25.04 -35.82 28.86
C GLU A 260 25.71 -34.72 29.69
N GLU A 261 25.05 -33.58 29.92
CA GLU A 261 25.64 -32.41 30.60
C GLU A 261 25.10 -32.19 32.02
N GLY A 262 24.11 -32.97 32.46
CA GLY A 262 23.39 -32.76 33.71
C GLY A 262 22.23 -31.76 33.58
N CYS A 263 21.50 -31.55 34.68
CA CYS A 263 20.26 -30.76 34.67
C CYS A 263 20.46 -29.26 34.38
N ASP A 264 21.69 -28.77 34.49
CA ASP A 264 22.08 -27.41 34.14
C ASP A 264 22.75 -27.35 32.75
N SER A 265 22.41 -28.29 31.86
CA SER A 265 22.94 -28.38 30.49
C SER A 265 22.96 -27.03 29.79
N THR A 266 24.16 -26.60 29.42
CA THR A 266 24.39 -25.38 28.65
C THR A 266 23.82 -25.50 27.25
N LEU A 267 23.91 -26.69 26.66
CA LEU A 267 23.37 -27.01 25.34
C LEU A 267 21.84 -26.86 25.31
N ALA A 268 21.14 -27.43 26.28
CA ALA A 268 19.68 -27.29 26.39
C ALA A 268 19.25 -25.82 26.54
N GLN A 269 19.92 -25.06 27.40
CA GLN A 269 19.64 -23.63 27.59
C GLN A 269 19.89 -22.82 26.31
N GLN A 270 20.97 -23.12 25.58
CA GLN A 270 21.28 -22.46 24.31
C GLN A 270 20.25 -22.78 23.23
N THR A 271 19.82 -24.04 23.10
CA THR A 271 18.80 -24.45 22.13
C THR A 271 17.46 -23.76 22.41
N VAL A 272 17.01 -23.69 23.67
CA VAL A 272 15.81 -22.92 24.04
C VAL A 272 15.96 -21.44 23.71
N ARG A 273 17.15 -20.87 23.97
CA ARG A 273 17.44 -19.47 23.63
C ARG A 273 17.37 -19.22 22.13
N GLN A 274 17.92 -20.12 21.31
CA GLN A 274 17.84 -20.04 19.85
C GLN A 274 16.40 -20.15 19.36
N ALA A 275 15.60 -21.08 19.91
CA ALA A 275 14.18 -21.19 19.60
C ALA A 275 13.42 -19.89 19.92
N ARG A 276 13.69 -19.27 21.08
CA ARG A 276 13.09 -17.96 21.43
C ARG A 276 13.49 -16.86 20.46
N LEU A 277 14.74 -16.83 20.00
CA LEU A 277 15.21 -15.86 18.99
C LEU A 277 14.52 -16.08 17.64
N ALA A 278 14.33 -17.33 17.21
CA ALA A 278 13.59 -17.67 16.00
C ALA A 278 12.14 -17.18 16.09
N VAL A 279 11.45 -17.42 17.22
CA VAL A 279 10.11 -16.89 17.49
C VAL A 279 10.08 -15.35 17.47
N GLY A 280 11.12 -14.70 18.00
CA GLY A 280 11.29 -13.26 17.88
C GLY A 280 11.35 -12.80 16.41
N GLY A 281 12.10 -13.51 15.58
CA GLY A 281 12.11 -13.32 14.12
C GLY A 281 10.73 -13.50 13.48
N MET A 282 9.97 -14.51 13.89
CA MET A 282 8.60 -14.72 13.39
C MET A 282 7.66 -13.59 13.81
N ARG A 283 7.74 -13.10 15.05
CA ARG A 283 6.96 -11.94 15.52
C ARG A 283 7.29 -10.68 14.75
N LEU A 284 8.54 -10.53 14.31
CA LEU A 284 8.97 -9.48 13.38
C LEU A 284 8.09 -9.51 12.13
N LEU A 285 7.97 -10.69 11.50
CA LEU A 285 7.18 -10.88 10.29
C LEU A 285 5.70 -10.58 10.54
N ILE A 286 5.11 -11.02 11.66
CA ILE A 286 3.71 -10.69 12.01
C ILE A 286 3.50 -9.17 12.08
N HIS A 287 4.38 -8.47 12.79
CA HIS A 287 4.32 -7.00 12.87
C HIS A 287 4.41 -6.38 11.48
N ARG A 288 5.26 -6.94 10.63
CA ARG A 288 5.52 -6.50 9.27
C ARG A 288 4.33 -6.72 8.34
N PHE A 289 3.57 -7.81 8.53
CA PHE A 289 2.27 -8.05 7.88
C PHE A 289 1.23 -6.99 8.23
N ARG A 290 1.11 -6.65 9.53
CA ARG A 290 0.19 -5.61 10.01
C ARG A 290 0.51 -4.25 9.41
N VAL A 291 1.80 -3.89 9.45
CA VAL A 291 2.30 -2.62 8.92
C VAL A 291 2.13 -2.54 7.39
N ALA A 292 2.28 -3.66 6.68
CA ALA A 292 2.03 -3.75 5.24
C ALA A 292 0.55 -3.82 4.84
N GLY A 293 -0.39 -3.82 5.80
CA GLY A 293 -1.83 -3.92 5.51
C GLY A 293 -2.25 -5.28 4.90
N LEU A 294 -1.46 -6.33 5.09
CA LEU A 294 -1.70 -7.65 4.47
C LEU A 294 -2.64 -8.55 5.30
N GLY A 295 -3.16 -8.06 6.42
CA GLY A 295 -3.85 -8.86 7.43
C GLY A 295 -2.87 -9.65 8.30
N GLU A 296 -3.36 -10.25 9.37
CA GLU A 296 -2.53 -11.12 10.22
C GLU A 296 -2.38 -12.50 9.58
N PRO A 297 -1.16 -13.06 9.51
CA PRO A 297 -0.98 -14.42 9.05
C PRO A 297 -1.46 -15.43 10.11
N ASP A 298 -1.83 -16.64 9.69
CA ASP A 298 -2.20 -17.73 10.61
C ASP A 298 -1.00 -18.11 11.51
N THR A 299 -1.15 -17.92 12.82
CA THR A 299 -0.13 -18.19 13.83
C THR A 299 -0.29 -19.55 14.52
N SER A 300 -1.36 -20.29 14.26
CA SER A 300 -1.72 -21.51 14.99
C SER A 300 -0.61 -22.56 15.00
N SER A 301 -0.02 -22.82 13.83
CA SER A 301 1.06 -23.80 13.66
C SER A 301 2.34 -23.37 14.39
N LEU A 302 2.64 -22.06 14.38
CA LEU A 302 3.78 -21.51 15.10
C LEU A 302 3.58 -21.62 16.62
N GLU A 303 2.40 -21.24 17.11
CA GLU A 303 2.05 -21.32 18.54
C GLU A 303 2.15 -22.76 19.05
N GLN A 304 1.61 -23.71 18.29
CA GLN A 304 1.70 -25.14 18.62
C GLN A 304 3.16 -25.63 18.66
N ALA A 305 3.97 -25.28 17.68
CA ALA A 305 5.39 -25.66 17.63
C ALA A 305 6.17 -25.09 18.83
N VAL A 306 5.93 -23.82 19.17
CA VAL A 306 6.55 -23.16 20.32
C VAL A 306 6.13 -23.81 21.64
N GLN A 307 4.85 -24.11 21.80
CA GLN A 307 4.34 -24.77 22.99
C GLN A 307 4.97 -26.15 23.17
N ARG A 308 5.03 -26.96 22.10
CA ARG A 308 5.69 -28.29 22.12
C ARG A 308 7.16 -28.21 22.57
N ILE A 309 7.93 -27.25 22.06
CA ILE A 309 9.34 -27.06 22.45
C ILE A 309 9.44 -26.68 23.93
N GLN A 310 8.57 -25.79 24.41
CA GLN A 310 8.57 -25.34 25.81
C GLN A 310 8.22 -26.47 26.78
N ASP A 311 7.19 -27.26 26.44
CA ASP A 311 6.74 -28.39 27.25
C ASP A 311 7.82 -29.47 27.33
N SER A 312 8.41 -29.84 26.18
CA SER A 312 9.49 -30.82 26.12
C SER A 312 10.71 -30.40 26.96
N TYR A 313 11.09 -29.12 26.90
CA TYR A 313 12.16 -28.59 27.75
C TYR A 313 11.80 -28.66 29.24
N ALA A 314 10.61 -28.19 29.61
CA ALA A 314 10.16 -28.15 31.01
C ALA A 314 10.05 -29.56 31.61
N GLU A 315 9.52 -30.52 30.84
CA GLU A 315 9.45 -31.93 31.23
C GLU A 315 10.84 -32.54 31.42
N SER A 316 11.77 -32.28 30.49
CA SER A 316 13.16 -32.76 30.58
C SER A 316 13.87 -32.22 31.83
N VAL A 317 13.69 -30.94 32.15
CA VAL A 317 14.22 -30.32 33.38
C VAL A 317 13.65 -30.99 34.64
N LYS A 318 12.32 -31.21 34.67
CA LYS A 318 11.63 -31.82 35.82
C LYS A 318 12.09 -33.26 36.02
N SER A 319 12.17 -34.04 34.94
CA SER A 319 12.61 -35.44 34.96
C SER A 319 14.05 -35.54 35.47
N CYS A 320 14.96 -34.72 34.93
CA CYS A 320 16.37 -34.71 35.35
C CYS A 320 16.52 -34.44 36.86
N ARG A 321 15.82 -33.43 37.39
CA ARG A 321 15.88 -33.06 38.82
C ARG A 321 15.25 -34.08 39.76
N SER A 322 14.35 -34.93 39.26
CA SER A 322 13.76 -36.01 40.06
C SER A 322 14.67 -37.22 40.23
N LEU A 323 15.69 -37.33 39.38
CA LEU A 323 16.67 -38.42 39.37
C LEU A 323 17.97 -38.06 40.11
N SER A 324 18.22 -36.76 40.38
CA SER A 324 19.36 -36.22 41.11
C SER A 324 19.09 -36.14 42.61
#